data_AF-A0A6L3V6X2-F1
#
_entry.id   AF-A0A6L3V6X2-F1
#
_cell.length_a   1.000
_cell.length_b   1.000
_cell.length_c   1.000
_cell.angle_alpha   90.00
_cell.angle_beta   90.00
_cell.angle_gamma   90.00
#
_symmetry.space_group_name_H-M   'P 1'
#
loop_
_entity.id
_entity.type
_entity.pdbx_description
1 polymer ?
#
loop_
_entity_poly.entity_id
_entity_poly.type
_entity_poly.pdbx_seq_one_letter_code
_entity_poly.pdbx_strand_id
1 'polypeptide(L)'
;MKTEVVIKVKSAFAKNFQAGSPLITEEAMIKMPVDLTEGSIIKLVDDKNQYVATGYFGRQNKGRGWVLTKNEQEMINQVFFEKRLLKALNSRKAFFENPETTAFRVFNGEGDGIGGLTIDFFAGYYLVHWYSEGIYHFKNDIIQALFNVADVKGVYEKKRFNVKGTYIEDDDFVAGERASFPLIVKENGIHFAVYLNDGAMVGVFLDQRNVRKAIRDKYAKGKTVLNTFSYTGAFSVAAALGGAAKTTSVDLANRSKSKTIEQFSVNNLDYEAHDIIVEDVFNYFKYAVRKQLSFEMVILDPPSFARSKKHTFSAAKDYPALLEQAIQITAKNGIIVASTNCSTFNMNKFKGFIENAFKQTGRKYKILEEYSLPEDFKTIKEFKEGNYLKVAIIKVMS
;
A
#
# COMPACT_ATOMS: atom_id res chain seq x y z
N MET A 1 7.11 24.87 24.70
CA MET A 1 6.30 23.96 25.54
C MET A 1 5.21 23.38 24.65
N LYS A 2 5.12 22.04 24.52
CA LYS A 2 4.03 21.41 23.76
C LYS A 2 2.74 21.63 24.54
N THR A 3 1.77 22.34 23.96
CA THR A 3 0.48 22.63 24.61
C THR A 3 -0.32 21.33 24.66
N GLU A 4 -0.48 20.76 25.85
CA GLU A 4 -1.29 19.57 26.05
C GLU A 4 -2.77 19.96 26.15
N VAL A 5 -3.61 19.41 25.29
CA VAL A 5 -5.04 19.78 25.22
C VAL A 5 -5.89 18.61 25.70
N VAL A 6 -6.73 18.84 26.71
CA VAL A 6 -7.67 17.83 27.22
C VAL A 6 -8.94 17.85 26.37
N ILE A 7 -9.32 16.69 25.83
CA ILE A 7 -10.52 16.51 25.00
C ILE A 7 -11.43 15.46 25.64
N LYS A 8 -12.67 15.86 25.92
CA LYS A 8 -13.71 14.92 26.36
C LYS A 8 -14.25 14.12 25.19
N VAL A 9 -14.32 12.80 25.34
CA VAL A 9 -14.88 11.88 24.35
C VAL A 9 -16.17 11.23 24.86
N LYS A 10 -17.06 10.87 23.94
CA LYS A 10 -18.31 10.16 24.25
C LYS A 10 -17.98 8.77 24.83
N SER A 11 -18.75 8.31 25.81
CA SER A 11 -18.43 7.09 26.58
C SER A 11 -18.31 5.82 25.73
N ALA A 12 -19.05 5.72 24.61
CA ALA A 12 -18.91 4.60 23.66
C ALA A 12 -17.51 4.58 22.99
N PHE A 13 -16.99 5.74 22.61
CA PHE A 13 -15.66 5.86 22.02
C PHE A 13 -14.54 5.70 23.05
N ALA A 14 -14.74 6.17 24.29
CA ALA A 14 -13.81 5.93 25.39
C ALA A 14 -13.53 4.43 25.58
N LYS A 15 -14.57 3.60 25.59
CA LYS A 15 -14.45 2.13 25.64
C LYS A 15 -13.69 1.58 24.44
N ASN A 16 -13.94 2.09 23.24
CA ASN A 16 -13.24 1.65 22.02
C ASN A 16 -11.73 2.00 22.08
N PHE A 17 -11.37 3.20 22.55
CA PHE A 17 -9.96 3.58 22.72
C PHE A 17 -9.27 2.71 23.78
N GLN A 18 -9.94 2.44 24.90
CA GLN A 18 -9.43 1.52 25.93
C GLN A 18 -9.22 0.10 25.37
N ALA A 19 -10.14 -0.36 24.50
CA ALA A 19 -10.04 -1.63 23.78
C ALA A 19 -8.96 -1.62 22.68
N GLY A 20 -8.36 -0.47 22.35
CA GLY A 20 -7.23 -0.35 21.44
C GLY A 20 -7.54 0.22 20.06
N SER A 21 -8.75 0.75 19.83
CA SER A 21 -9.05 1.52 18.62
C SER A 21 -8.07 2.71 18.52
N PRO A 22 -7.34 2.89 17.41
CA PRO A 22 -6.29 3.90 17.34
C PRO A 22 -6.78 5.22 16.75
N LEU A 23 -7.86 5.22 15.96
CA LEU A 23 -8.26 6.37 15.16
C LEU A 23 -9.17 7.31 15.94
N ILE A 24 -8.75 8.56 16.10
CA ILE A 24 -9.54 9.61 16.73
C ILE A 24 -10.35 10.32 15.64
N THR A 25 -11.67 10.30 15.76
CA THR A 25 -12.59 10.99 14.84
C THR A 25 -13.26 12.18 15.50
N GLU A 26 -13.77 13.11 14.71
CA GLU A 26 -14.55 14.23 15.23
C GLU A 26 -15.82 13.76 15.95
N GLU A 27 -16.46 12.70 15.46
CA GLU A 27 -17.65 12.08 16.06
C GLU A 27 -17.40 11.55 17.48
N ALA A 28 -16.16 11.17 17.79
CA ALA A 28 -15.76 10.70 19.11
C ALA A 28 -15.74 11.82 20.17
N MET A 29 -15.50 13.06 19.74
CA MET A 29 -15.36 14.21 20.63
C MET A 29 -16.73 14.74 21.06
N ILE A 30 -16.87 15.16 22.32
CA ILE A 30 -18.08 15.87 22.77
C ILE A 30 -18.12 17.28 22.17
N LYS A 31 -16.95 17.95 22.15
CA LYS A 31 -16.76 19.25 21.51
C LYS A 31 -15.32 19.32 21.01
N MET A 32 -15.14 19.65 19.73
CA MET A 32 -13.82 19.91 19.18
C MET A 32 -13.38 21.33 19.56
N PRO A 33 -12.17 21.52 20.13
CA PRO A 33 -11.62 22.86 20.37
C PRO A 33 -11.45 23.62 19.04
N VAL A 34 -11.76 24.92 19.05
CA VAL A 34 -11.72 25.76 17.84
C VAL A 34 -10.28 26.01 17.37
N ASP A 35 -9.34 26.16 18.31
CA ASP A 35 -7.94 26.53 18.03
C ASP A 35 -6.96 25.35 18.15
N LEU A 36 -7.41 24.15 17.82
CA LEU A 36 -6.55 22.96 17.89
C LEU A 36 -5.57 22.94 16.70
N THR A 37 -4.27 23.03 16.99
CA THR A 37 -3.22 23.05 15.98
C THR A 37 -2.73 21.64 15.64
N GLU A 38 -2.45 21.38 14.35
CA GLU A 38 -1.80 20.14 13.87
C GLU A 38 -0.52 19.87 14.68
N GLY A 39 -0.41 18.67 15.24
CA GLY A 39 0.73 18.24 16.05
C GLY A 39 0.54 18.45 17.56
N SER A 40 -0.55 19.09 17.99
CA SER A 40 -0.91 19.19 19.41
C SER A 40 -1.03 17.81 20.04
N ILE A 41 -0.45 17.62 21.23
CA ILE A 41 -0.70 16.42 22.03
C ILE A 41 -2.07 16.57 22.69
N ILE A 42 -2.90 15.55 22.52
CA ILE A 42 -4.27 15.54 23.03
C ILE A 42 -4.43 14.43 24.08
N LYS A 43 -4.95 14.82 25.24
CA LYS A 43 -5.30 13.90 26.32
C LYS A 43 -6.80 13.62 26.27
N LEU A 44 -7.16 12.38 25.96
CA LEU A 44 -8.55 11.96 25.90
C LEU A 44 -9.03 11.58 27.30
N VAL A 45 -10.18 12.13 27.70
CA VAL A 45 -10.85 11.80 28.95
C VAL A 45 -12.31 11.47 28.69
N ASP A 46 -12.92 10.65 29.56
CA ASP A 46 -14.35 10.34 29.47
C ASP A 46 -15.23 11.49 30.03
N ASP A 47 -16.54 11.26 30.11
CA ASP A 47 -17.52 12.21 30.65
C ASP A 47 -17.29 12.54 32.14
N LYS A 48 -16.63 11.65 32.88
CA LYS A 48 -16.26 11.78 34.29
C LYS A 48 -14.85 12.35 34.50
N ASN A 49 -14.20 12.81 33.43
CA ASN A 49 -12.80 13.29 33.42
C ASN A 49 -11.76 12.21 33.75
N GLN A 50 -12.08 10.92 33.62
CA GLN A 50 -11.09 9.86 33.78
C GLN A 50 -10.24 9.73 32.53
N TYR A 51 -8.93 9.54 32.71
CA TYR A 51 -7.99 9.36 31.60
C TYR A 51 -8.32 8.12 30.77
N VAL A 52 -8.29 8.28 29.44
CA VAL A 52 -8.55 7.22 28.46
C VAL A 52 -7.29 6.88 27.69
N ALA A 53 -6.68 7.89 27.06
CA ALA A 53 -5.51 7.73 26.20
C ALA A 53 -4.87 9.09 25.88
N THR A 54 -3.62 9.07 25.44
CA THR A 54 -2.92 10.21 24.85
C THR A 54 -2.69 9.95 23.37
N GLY A 55 -2.96 10.96 22.55
CA GLY A 55 -2.75 10.94 21.11
C GLY A 55 -2.17 12.26 20.61
N TYR A 56 -2.13 12.40 19.29
CA TYR A 56 -1.83 13.69 18.65
C TYR A 56 -2.98 14.11 17.75
N PHE A 57 -3.19 15.42 17.60
CA PHE A 57 -4.13 15.97 16.64
C PHE A 57 -3.48 16.02 15.25
N GLY A 58 -4.15 15.40 14.28
CA GLY A 58 -3.75 15.46 12.88
C GLY A 58 -4.90 15.15 11.94
N ARG A 59 -5.20 16.06 11.02
CA ARG A 59 -6.26 15.87 10.02
C ARG A 59 -5.78 14.92 8.95
N GLN A 60 -6.46 13.78 8.85
CA GLN A 60 -6.18 12.78 7.84
C GLN A 60 -7.50 12.16 7.39
N ASN A 61 -7.97 12.51 6.19
CA ASN A 61 -9.30 12.13 5.70
C ASN A 61 -10.39 12.51 6.73
N LYS A 62 -11.13 11.53 7.25
CA LYS A 62 -12.14 11.70 8.31
C LYS A 62 -11.55 11.70 9.74
N GLY A 63 -10.27 11.34 9.89
CA GLY A 63 -9.55 11.35 11.14
C GLY A 63 -9.22 12.76 11.62
N ARG A 64 -9.10 12.89 12.95
CA ARG A 64 -8.64 14.08 13.68
C ARG A 64 -7.41 13.78 14.52
N GLY A 65 -6.86 12.57 14.44
CA GLY A 65 -5.67 12.20 15.17
C GLY A 65 -5.58 10.70 15.37
N TRP A 66 -4.53 10.30 16.06
CA TRP A 66 -4.29 8.91 16.42
C TRP A 66 -3.86 8.80 17.87
N VAL A 67 -4.34 7.76 18.53
CA VAL A 67 -3.87 7.35 19.86
C VAL A 67 -2.43 6.86 19.76
N LEU A 68 -1.58 7.36 20.64
CA LEU A 68 -0.15 7.01 20.75
C LEU A 68 0.14 6.11 21.95
N THR A 69 -0.59 6.32 23.05
CA THR A 69 -0.42 5.55 24.28
C THR A 69 -1.67 5.56 25.15
N LYS A 70 -1.79 4.51 25.98
CA LYS A 70 -2.77 4.40 27.07
C LYS A 70 -2.10 4.49 28.45
N ASN A 71 -0.81 4.81 28.50
CA ASN A 71 -0.09 5.09 29.73
C ASN A 71 -0.03 6.62 29.90
N GLU A 72 -0.74 7.15 30.90
CA GLU A 72 -0.81 8.59 31.17
C GLU A 72 0.55 9.22 31.44
N GLN A 73 1.52 8.44 31.95
CA GLN A 73 2.85 8.91 32.31
C GLN A 73 3.87 8.82 31.14
N GLU A 74 3.47 8.23 29.99
CA GLU A 74 4.38 8.10 28.84
C GLU A 74 4.45 9.42 28.06
N MET A 75 5.58 10.11 28.14
CA MET A 75 5.84 11.35 27.41
C MET A 75 6.05 11.11 25.91
N ILE A 76 5.44 11.95 25.06
CA ILE A 76 5.62 11.90 23.60
C ILE A 76 6.81 12.76 23.17
N ASN A 77 8.00 12.16 23.25
CA ASN A 77 9.29 12.75 22.89
C ASN A 77 10.13 11.79 22.02
N GLN A 78 11.37 12.15 21.70
CA GLN A 78 12.28 11.31 20.92
C GLN A 78 12.39 9.86 21.45
N VAL A 79 12.50 9.67 22.77
CA VAL A 79 12.60 8.33 23.40
C VAL A 79 11.34 7.49 23.17
N PHE A 80 10.16 8.11 23.12
CA PHE A 80 8.92 7.41 22.73
C PHE A 80 9.03 6.86 21.31
N PHE A 81 9.49 7.68 20.36
CA PHE A 81 9.64 7.27 18.96
C PHE A 81 10.71 6.18 18.81
N GLU A 82 11.86 6.30 19.49
CA GLU A 82 12.91 5.27 19.50
C GLU A 82 12.37 3.91 19.95
N LYS A 83 11.60 3.87 21.05
CA LYS A 83 10.98 2.62 21.54
C LYS A 83 10.04 1.99 20.52
N ARG A 84 9.22 2.79 19.83
CA ARG A 84 8.28 2.28 18.82
C ARG A 84 9.02 1.80 17.57
N LEU A 85 10.00 2.57 17.08
CA LEU A 85 10.82 2.21 15.93
C LEU A 85 11.65 0.95 16.19
N LEU A 86 12.35 0.87 17.32
CA LEU A 86 13.15 -0.31 17.69
C LEU A 86 12.29 -1.58 17.77
N LYS A 87 11.07 -1.48 18.32
CA LYS A 87 10.13 -2.60 18.34
C LYS A 87 9.72 -3.04 16.93
N ALA A 88 9.44 -2.08 16.04
CA ALA A 88 9.07 -2.36 14.66
C ALA A 88 10.23 -3.01 13.89
N LEU A 89 11.45 -2.45 13.99
CA LEU A 89 12.66 -3.01 13.39
C LEU A 89 12.93 -4.44 13.86
N ASN A 90 12.88 -4.70 15.17
CA ASN A 90 13.10 -6.03 15.73
C ASN A 90 12.07 -7.06 15.20
N SER A 91 10.82 -6.66 15.01
CA SER A 91 9.81 -7.54 14.41
C SER A 91 10.03 -7.84 12.92
N ARG A 92 10.88 -7.06 12.23
CA ARG A 92 11.31 -7.28 10.84
C ARG A 92 12.74 -7.81 10.73
N LYS A 93 13.36 -8.28 11.82
CA LYS A 93 14.75 -8.76 11.82
C LYS A 93 15.06 -9.78 10.70
N ALA A 94 14.15 -10.72 10.45
CA ALA A 94 14.30 -11.72 9.39
C ALA A 94 14.41 -11.10 7.97
N PHE A 95 13.85 -9.92 7.72
CA PHE A 95 14.03 -9.22 6.44
C PHE A 95 15.40 -8.58 6.31
N PHE A 96 15.90 -7.94 7.38
CA PHE A 96 17.25 -7.38 7.39
C PHE A 96 18.32 -8.46 7.19
N GLU A 97 18.06 -9.69 7.66
CA GLU A 97 18.96 -10.83 7.51
C GLU A 97 18.79 -11.57 6.16
N ASN A 98 17.82 -11.19 5.33
CA ASN A 98 17.54 -11.86 4.06
C ASN A 98 18.18 -11.12 2.87
N PRO A 99 19.27 -11.64 2.28
CA PRO A 99 19.94 -10.99 1.15
C PRO A 99 19.08 -10.94 -0.13
N GLU A 100 18.02 -11.75 -0.21
CA GLU A 100 17.11 -11.80 -1.35
C GLU A 100 15.96 -10.79 -1.24
N THR A 101 15.84 -10.06 -0.11
CA THR A 101 14.84 -9.00 0.05
C THR A 101 15.46 -7.80 0.73
N THR A 102 15.86 -6.82 -0.07
CA THR A 102 16.44 -5.55 0.40
C THR A 102 15.47 -4.39 0.30
N ALA A 103 14.19 -4.65 0.03
CA ALA A 103 13.12 -3.67 0.10
C ALA A 103 11.88 -4.24 0.81
N PHE A 104 11.45 -3.57 1.88
CA PHE A 104 10.32 -3.99 2.72
C PHE A 104 9.86 -2.85 3.65
N ARG A 105 8.67 -2.99 4.25
CA ARG A 105 8.13 -2.01 5.20
C ARG A 105 8.70 -2.21 6.60
N VAL A 106 9.32 -1.17 7.16
CA VAL A 106 9.85 -1.22 8.54
C VAL A 106 8.86 -0.73 9.58
N PHE A 107 7.96 0.19 9.21
CA PHE A 107 6.96 0.77 10.10
C PHE A 107 5.65 1.01 9.34
N ASN A 108 4.54 0.44 9.82
CA ASN A 108 3.24 0.48 9.16
C ASN A 108 2.16 1.14 10.05
N GLY A 109 2.32 2.43 10.32
CA GLY A 109 1.30 3.25 10.94
C GLY A 109 0.88 2.78 12.33
N GLU A 110 -0.43 2.80 12.54
CA GLU A 110 -1.09 2.30 13.74
C GLU A 110 -0.79 0.83 14.02
N GLY A 111 -0.43 0.04 13.00
CA GLY A 111 0.05 -1.34 13.15
C GLY A 111 1.30 -1.46 14.02
N ASP A 112 2.15 -0.43 13.98
CA ASP A 112 3.37 -0.30 14.79
C ASP A 112 3.23 0.76 15.90
N GLY A 113 2.03 1.29 16.09
CA GLY A 113 1.65 2.13 17.23
C GLY A 113 1.70 3.63 16.99
N ILE A 114 1.94 4.09 15.76
CA ILE A 114 1.91 5.52 15.41
C ILE A 114 1.16 5.68 14.09
N GLY A 115 -0.13 5.97 14.17
CA GLY A 115 -0.94 6.25 12.98
C GLY A 115 -0.44 7.48 12.22
N GLY A 116 -0.66 7.50 10.91
CA GLY A 116 -0.24 8.59 10.04
C GLY A 116 1.25 8.58 9.62
N LEU A 117 2.03 7.58 10.07
CA LEU A 117 3.45 7.42 9.74
C LEU A 117 3.71 6.05 9.09
N THR A 118 4.37 6.01 7.93
CA THR A 118 4.93 4.74 7.44
C THR A 118 6.38 4.92 7.03
N ILE A 119 7.19 3.88 7.19
CA ILE A 119 8.60 3.90 6.82
C ILE A 119 8.90 2.63 6.03
N ASP A 120 9.47 2.80 4.85
CA ASP A 120 9.99 1.72 4.00
C ASP A 120 11.51 1.71 4.03
N PHE A 121 12.09 0.53 3.88
CA PHE A 121 13.53 0.33 3.71
C PHE A 121 13.82 -0.06 2.26
N PHE A 122 14.89 0.51 1.69
CA PHE A 122 15.41 0.25 0.35
C PHE A 122 16.95 0.20 0.41
N ALA A 123 17.53 -0.98 0.63
CA ALA A 123 18.98 -1.25 0.58
C ALA A 123 19.87 -0.27 1.40
N GLY A 124 19.42 0.08 2.61
CA GLY A 124 20.10 1.01 3.52
C GLY A 124 19.50 2.42 3.54
N TYR A 125 18.62 2.73 2.58
CA TYR A 125 17.88 3.98 2.55
C TYR A 125 16.49 3.80 3.18
N TYR A 126 16.02 4.82 3.90
CA TYR A 126 14.70 4.82 4.53
C TYR A 126 13.81 5.87 3.88
N LEU A 127 12.58 5.48 3.54
CA LEU A 127 11.59 6.39 2.96
C LEU A 127 10.43 6.58 3.93
N VAL A 128 10.32 7.79 4.48
CA VAL A 128 9.30 8.16 5.46
C VAL A 128 8.10 8.81 4.77
N HIS A 129 6.91 8.26 4.97
CA HIS A 129 5.67 8.86 4.51
C HIS A 129 4.93 9.52 5.67
N TRP A 130 4.56 10.78 5.44
CA TRP A 130 3.81 11.60 6.38
C TRP A 130 2.39 11.81 5.84
N TYR A 131 1.36 11.41 6.59
CA TYR A 131 -0.03 11.46 6.12
C TYR A 131 -0.87 12.60 6.74
N SER A 132 -0.28 13.44 7.58
CA SER A 132 -0.89 14.67 8.11
C SER A 132 0.20 15.69 8.45
N GLU A 133 -0.16 16.97 8.52
CA GLU A 133 0.74 17.99 9.09
C GLU A 133 1.05 17.69 10.56
N GLY A 134 0.09 17.10 11.29
CA GLY A 134 0.24 16.81 12.70
C GLY A 134 1.34 15.79 13.03
N ILE A 135 1.47 14.73 12.24
CA ILE A 135 2.60 13.79 12.43
C ILE A 135 3.92 14.40 11.93
N TYR A 136 3.86 15.23 10.88
CA TYR A 136 5.02 15.93 10.34
C TYR A 136 5.63 16.92 11.34
N HIS A 137 4.82 17.45 12.27
CA HIS A 137 5.31 18.24 13.40
C HIS A 137 6.37 17.51 14.24
N PHE A 138 6.32 16.18 14.30
CA PHE A 138 7.29 15.35 15.02
C PHE A 138 8.47 14.89 14.15
N LYS A 139 8.64 15.44 12.94
CA LYS A 139 9.69 15.01 11.99
C LYS A 139 11.06 14.92 12.64
N ASN A 140 11.53 15.97 13.32
CA ASN A 140 12.87 16.00 13.90
C ASN A 140 13.05 14.90 14.97
N ASP A 141 12.07 14.75 15.87
CA ASP A 141 12.09 13.70 16.90
C ASP A 141 12.13 12.29 16.27
N ILE A 142 11.34 12.05 15.21
CA ILE A 142 11.23 10.75 14.52
C ILE A 142 12.49 10.43 13.71
N ILE A 143 13.04 11.40 12.98
CA ILE A 143 14.25 11.22 12.18
C ILE A 143 15.45 10.96 13.10
N GLN A 144 15.61 11.73 14.17
CA GLN A 144 16.68 11.48 15.15
C GLN A 144 16.51 10.11 15.81
N ALA A 145 15.29 9.74 16.18
CA ALA A 145 15.00 8.42 16.71
C ALA A 145 15.39 7.29 15.75
N LEU A 146 15.13 7.46 14.44
CA LEU A 146 15.52 6.48 13.41
C LEU A 146 17.04 6.31 13.34
N PHE A 147 17.81 7.40 13.29
CA PHE A 147 19.28 7.35 13.30
C PHE A 147 19.86 6.71 14.57
N ASN A 148 19.17 6.82 15.70
CA ASN A 148 19.64 6.23 16.96
C ASN A 148 19.43 4.71 17.04
N VAL A 149 18.50 4.15 16.27
CA VAL A 149 18.09 2.74 16.42
C VAL A 149 18.32 1.88 15.16
N ALA A 150 18.77 2.48 14.05
CA ALA A 150 18.99 1.80 12.79
C ALA A 150 20.29 2.25 12.12
N ASP A 151 20.84 1.38 11.27
CA ASP A 151 21.93 1.76 10.35
C ASP A 151 21.34 2.44 9.11
N VAL A 152 21.55 3.74 8.99
CA VAL A 152 20.90 4.61 8.00
C VAL A 152 21.95 5.19 7.04
N LYS A 153 21.90 4.77 5.77
CA LYS A 153 22.71 5.42 4.72
C LYS A 153 22.13 6.78 4.35
N GLY A 154 20.82 6.86 4.17
CA GLY A 154 20.13 8.09 3.84
C GLY A 154 18.63 8.01 4.07
N VAL A 155 18.01 9.17 4.27
CA VAL A 155 16.57 9.28 4.50
C VAL A 155 15.94 10.17 3.44
N TYR A 156 14.83 9.68 2.89
CA TYR A 156 13.93 10.42 2.01
C TYR A 156 12.55 10.53 2.66
N GLU A 157 11.72 11.45 2.18
CA GLU A 157 10.34 11.59 2.64
C GLU A 157 9.30 11.61 1.52
N LYS A 158 8.03 11.43 1.86
CA LYS A 158 6.88 11.79 1.02
C LYS A 158 5.84 12.47 1.89
N LYS A 159 5.59 13.75 1.61
CA LYS A 159 4.54 14.53 2.27
C LYS A 159 3.21 14.26 1.55
N ARG A 160 2.31 13.47 2.16
CA ARG A 160 1.02 12.99 1.59
C ARG A 160 -0.20 13.76 2.09
N PHE A 161 0.00 14.97 2.60
CA PHE A 161 -1.02 15.75 3.31
C PHE A 161 -1.36 17.10 2.66
N ASN A 162 -1.04 17.33 1.38
CA ASN A 162 -1.45 18.56 0.69
C ASN A 162 -2.99 18.71 0.69
N VAL A 163 -3.53 19.90 0.39
CA VAL A 163 -4.94 20.37 0.50
C VAL A 163 -6.02 19.41 -0.05
N LYS A 164 -5.66 18.37 -0.83
CA LYS A 164 -6.55 17.29 -1.32
C LYS A 164 -6.11 15.86 -0.96
N GLY A 165 -5.24 15.68 0.03
CA GLY A 165 -4.59 14.40 0.34
C GLY A 165 -3.58 13.94 -0.73
N THR A 166 -3.05 14.88 -1.51
CA THR A 166 -2.09 14.60 -2.58
C THR A 166 -0.65 14.77 -2.09
N TYR A 167 0.28 14.17 -2.84
CA TYR A 167 1.72 14.38 -2.66
C TYR A 167 2.09 15.85 -2.93
N ILE A 168 3.04 16.38 -2.15
CA ILE A 168 3.70 17.67 -2.38
C ILE A 168 5.00 17.37 -3.12
N GLU A 169 5.16 17.91 -4.34
CA GLU A 169 6.38 17.75 -5.11
C GLU A 169 7.48 18.66 -4.55
N ASP A 170 8.60 18.04 -4.18
CA ASP A 170 9.73 18.69 -3.52
C ASP A 170 11.01 17.85 -3.74
N ASP A 171 12.17 18.38 -3.34
CA ASP A 171 13.35 17.54 -3.09
C ASP A 171 13.12 16.77 -1.79
N ASP A 172 12.77 15.50 -1.93
CA ASP A 172 12.38 14.63 -0.81
C ASP A 172 13.58 14.12 0.00
N PHE A 173 14.81 14.48 -0.35
CA PHE A 173 15.98 14.10 0.45
C PHE A 173 16.01 14.83 1.79
N VAL A 174 16.24 14.09 2.88
CA VAL A 174 16.19 14.63 4.25
C VAL A 174 17.56 14.63 4.92
N ALA A 175 18.29 13.50 4.93
CA ALA A 175 19.53 13.36 5.69
C ALA A 175 20.40 12.19 5.19
N GLY A 176 21.68 12.17 5.59
CA GLY A 176 22.64 11.13 5.23
C GLY A 176 23.26 11.32 3.85
N GLU A 177 23.42 10.24 3.12
CA GLU A 177 23.94 10.22 1.75
C GLU A 177 22.78 10.14 0.73
N ARG A 178 22.93 10.81 -0.41
CA ARG A 178 21.97 10.70 -1.51
C ARG A 178 22.17 9.39 -2.27
N ALA A 179 21.08 8.67 -2.50
CA ALA A 179 21.08 7.49 -3.35
C ALA A 179 21.40 7.87 -4.81
N SER A 180 22.17 7.00 -5.48
CA SER A 180 22.26 7.00 -6.94
C SER A 180 21.02 6.32 -7.52
N PHE A 181 20.47 6.88 -8.60
CA PHE A 181 19.28 6.35 -9.25
C PHE A 181 19.57 5.82 -10.67
N PRO A 182 18.88 4.74 -11.10
CA PRO A 182 17.95 3.93 -10.32
C PRO A 182 18.64 3.20 -9.16
N LEU A 183 18.01 3.21 -7.99
CA LEU A 183 18.47 2.39 -6.86
C LEU A 183 17.96 0.97 -7.12
N ILE A 184 18.86 0.01 -7.27
CA ILE A 184 18.48 -1.38 -7.50
C ILE A 184 18.29 -2.08 -6.15
N VAL A 185 17.09 -2.57 -5.92
CA VAL A 185 16.74 -3.35 -4.72
C VAL A 185 16.26 -4.74 -5.10
N LYS A 186 16.25 -5.66 -4.14
CA LYS A 186 15.73 -7.01 -4.30
C LYS A 186 14.44 -7.22 -3.52
N GLU A 187 13.55 -8.03 -4.07
CA GLU A 187 12.42 -8.62 -3.39
C GLU A 187 12.25 -10.08 -3.83
N ASN A 188 12.37 -11.02 -2.90
CA ASN A 188 12.39 -12.46 -3.18
C ASN A 188 13.41 -12.88 -4.27
N GLY A 189 14.50 -12.15 -4.44
CA GLY A 189 15.51 -12.36 -5.50
C GLY A 189 15.19 -11.70 -6.84
N ILE A 190 14.04 -11.03 -6.96
CA ILE A 190 13.68 -10.20 -8.13
C ILE A 190 14.29 -8.82 -7.94
N HIS A 191 14.97 -8.29 -8.95
CA HIS A 191 15.50 -6.93 -8.92
C HIS A 191 14.43 -5.91 -9.30
N PHE A 192 14.43 -4.77 -8.63
CA PHE A 192 13.58 -3.63 -8.95
C PHE A 192 14.39 -2.34 -8.98
N ALA A 193 14.25 -1.58 -10.07
CA ALA A 193 14.70 -0.20 -10.14
C ALA A 193 13.71 0.70 -9.39
N VAL A 194 14.19 1.39 -8.35
CA VAL A 194 13.38 2.31 -7.54
C VAL A 194 13.95 3.71 -7.51
N TYR A 195 13.07 4.69 -7.31
CA TYR A 195 13.38 6.11 -7.29
C TYR A 195 12.73 6.74 -6.05
N LEU A 196 13.55 7.17 -5.10
CA LEU A 196 13.05 7.73 -3.84
C LEU A 196 12.72 9.22 -3.96
N ASN A 197 13.20 9.89 -5.02
CA ASN A 197 13.08 11.34 -5.24
C ASN A 197 12.44 11.70 -6.60
N ASP A 198 11.60 10.82 -7.16
CA ASP A 198 10.92 11.03 -8.46
C ASP A 198 9.40 10.96 -8.28
N GLY A 199 8.85 12.03 -7.70
CA GLY A 199 7.42 12.18 -7.48
C GLY A 199 6.82 11.21 -6.47
N ALA A 200 5.51 10.97 -6.61
CA ALA A 200 4.70 10.33 -5.59
C ALA A 200 4.80 8.79 -5.52
N MET A 201 5.49 8.12 -6.43
CA MET A 201 5.58 6.66 -6.44
C MET A 201 7.03 6.23 -6.66
N VAL A 202 7.43 5.14 -6.03
CA VAL A 202 8.86 4.79 -5.91
C VAL A 202 9.31 3.70 -6.88
N GLY A 203 8.37 3.14 -7.65
CA GLY A 203 8.66 2.15 -8.70
C GLY A 203 8.10 0.75 -8.43
N VAL A 204 7.79 0.42 -7.18
CA VAL A 204 7.16 -0.86 -6.79
C VAL A 204 6.26 -0.68 -5.56
N PHE A 205 5.16 -1.41 -5.50
CA PHE A 205 4.30 -1.50 -4.31
C PHE A 205 4.67 -2.75 -3.50
N LEU A 206 5.31 -2.56 -2.34
CA LEU A 206 5.89 -3.64 -1.52
C LEU A 206 4.83 -4.54 -0.86
N ASP A 207 3.60 -4.05 -0.70
CA ASP A 207 2.47 -4.82 -0.16
C ASP A 207 2.03 -5.97 -1.07
N GLN A 208 2.41 -5.97 -2.34
CA GLN A 208 2.13 -7.04 -3.29
C GLN A 208 3.22 -8.12 -3.37
N ARG A 209 4.22 -8.09 -2.46
CA ARG A 209 5.37 -9.00 -2.46
C ARG A 209 4.99 -10.48 -2.54
N ASN A 210 4.06 -10.91 -1.68
CA ASN A 210 3.66 -12.32 -1.60
C ASN A 210 2.87 -12.76 -2.84
N VAL A 211 2.14 -11.84 -3.47
CA VAL A 211 1.40 -12.11 -4.72
C VAL A 211 2.37 -12.26 -5.90
N ARG A 212 3.36 -11.37 -6.02
CA ARG A 212 4.42 -11.50 -7.04
C ARG A 212 5.16 -12.82 -6.91
N LYS A 213 5.53 -13.21 -5.68
CA LYS A 213 6.14 -14.51 -5.40
C LYS A 213 5.25 -15.67 -5.84
N ALA A 214 3.97 -15.64 -5.53
CA ALA A 214 3.02 -16.69 -5.93
C ALA A 214 2.90 -16.81 -7.45
N ILE A 215 2.80 -15.68 -8.17
CA ILE A 215 2.75 -15.65 -9.63
C ILE A 215 4.00 -16.32 -10.20
N ARG A 216 5.19 -15.90 -9.76
CA ARG A 216 6.47 -16.43 -10.21
C ARG A 216 6.59 -17.94 -9.95
N ASP A 217 6.34 -18.35 -8.71
CA ASP A 217 6.69 -19.69 -8.26
C ASP A 217 5.64 -20.76 -8.66
N LYS A 218 4.37 -20.37 -8.83
CA LYS A 218 3.27 -21.35 -8.95
C LYS A 218 2.46 -21.23 -10.23
N TYR A 219 2.27 -20.01 -10.75
CA TYR A 219 1.19 -19.77 -11.70
C TYR A 219 1.65 -19.36 -13.11
N ALA A 220 2.83 -18.76 -13.27
CA ALA A 220 3.23 -18.14 -14.54
C ALA A 220 3.79 -19.12 -15.58
N LYS A 221 4.39 -20.24 -15.17
CA LYS A 221 5.17 -21.12 -16.06
C LYS A 221 4.38 -21.55 -17.30
N GLY A 222 4.97 -21.28 -18.47
CA GLY A 222 4.44 -21.62 -19.79
C GLY A 222 3.24 -20.78 -20.23
N LYS A 223 2.78 -19.80 -19.43
CA LYS A 223 1.54 -19.07 -19.70
C LYS A 223 1.73 -17.83 -20.54
N THR A 224 0.71 -17.52 -21.32
CA THR A 224 0.45 -16.15 -21.81
C THR A 224 -0.21 -15.32 -20.70
N VAL A 225 0.42 -14.21 -20.31
CA VAL A 225 0.01 -13.40 -19.15
C VAL A 225 -0.36 -11.99 -19.58
N LEU A 226 -1.56 -11.53 -19.24
CA LEU A 226 -1.96 -10.12 -19.35
C LEU A 226 -1.87 -9.46 -17.97
N ASN A 227 -1.07 -8.40 -17.86
CA ASN A 227 -0.99 -7.55 -16.67
C ASN A 227 -1.66 -6.20 -16.96
N THR A 228 -2.81 -5.96 -16.36
CA THR A 228 -3.56 -4.70 -16.52
C THR A 228 -3.28 -3.74 -15.37
N PHE A 229 -3.33 -2.43 -15.63
CA PHE A 229 -2.91 -1.41 -14.67
C PHE A 229 -1.46 -1.65 -14.20
N SER A 230 -0.62 -2.02 -15.16
CA SER A 230 0.68 -2.65 -14.89
C SER A 230 1.67 -1.75 -14.16
N TYR A 231 1.45 -0.43 -14.14
CA TYR A 231 2.31 0.58 -13.51
C TYR A 231 3.75 0.55 -14.07
N THR A 232 4.66 -0.15 -13.40
CA THR A 232 6.05 -0.35 -13.82
C THR A 232 6.33 -1.79 -14.29
N GLY A 233 5.29 -2.61 -14.44
CA GLY A 233 5.41 -3.99 -14.91
C GLY A 233 5.90 -4.99 -13.86
N ALA A 234 5.85 -4.66 -12.56
CA ALA A 234 6.40 -5.52 -11.50
C ALA A 234 5.82 -6.96 -11.49
N PHE A 235 4.52 -7.11 -11.77
CA PHE A 235 3.90 -8.43 -11.94
C PHE A 235 4.34 -9.13 -13.22
N SER A 236 4.57 -8.39 -14.31
CA SER A 236 5.05 -8.93 -15.57
C SER A 236 6.47 -9.48 -15.44
N VAL A 237 7.35 -8.77 -14.74
CA VAL A 237 8.71 -9.24 -14.41
C VAL A 237 8.65 -10.50 -13.55
N ALA A 238 7.81 -10.52 -12.51
CA ALA A 238 7.62 -11.72 -11.69
C ALA A 238 7.10 -12.91 -12.53
N ALA A 239 6.17 -12.68 -13.45
CA ALA A 239 5.66 -13.72 -14.35
C ALA A 239 6.73 -14.21 -15.33
N ALA A 240 7.50 -13.31 -15.93
CA ALA A 240 8.58 -13.64 -16.86
C ALA A 240 9.69 -14.47 -16.18
N LEU A 241 10.14 -14.06 -14.99
CA LEU A 241 11.07 -14.85 -14.16
C LEU A 241 10.46 -16.21 -13.73
N GLY A 242 9.14 -16.30 -13.63
CA GLY A 242 8.41 -17.55 -13.39
C GLY A 242 8.27 -18.44 -14.62
N GLY A 243 8.85 -18.05 -15.76
CA GLY A 243 8.82 -18.79 -17.01
C GLY A 243 7.53 -18.60 -17.81
N ALA A 244 6.85 -17.46 -17.69
CA ALA A 244 5.76 -17.10 -18.61
C ALA A 244 6.26 -17.13 -20.06
N ALA A 245 5.45 -17.70 -20.96
CA ALA A 245 5.78 -17.77 -22.38
C ALA A 245 5.76 -16.38 -23.04
N LYS A 246 4.85 -15.51 -22.61
CA LYS A 246 4.76 -14.12 -23.02
C LYS A 246 4.01 -13.32 -21.97
N THR A 247 4.41 -12.07 -21.75
CA THR A 247 3.64 -11.12 -20.95
C THR A 247 3.22 -9.93 -21.79
N THR A 248 2.00 -9.45 -21.58
CA THR A 248 1.49 -8.19 -22.12
C THR A 248 1.16 -7.26 -20.97
N SER A 249 1.86 -6.13 -20.88
CA SER A 249 1.69 -5.12 -19.82
C SER A 249 0.91 -3.93 -20.38
N VAL A 250 -0.20 -3.56 -19.75
CA VAL A 250 -1.05 -2.46 -20.19
C VAL A 250 -1.20 -1.45 -19.07
N ASP A 251 -0.88 -0.18 -19.36
CA ASP A 251 -1.06 0.93 -18.43
C ASP A 251 -1.40 2.22 -19.16
N LEU A 252 -2.13 3.12 -18.51
CA LEU A 252 -2.56 4.39 -19.09
C LEU A 252 -1.42 5.42 -19.19
N ALA A 253 -0.45 5.37 -18.27
CA ALA A 253 0.57 6.40 -18.18
C ALA A 253 1.68 6.19 -19.21
N ASN A 254 2.02 7.21 -20.01
CA ASN A 254 3.13 7.13 -20.99
C ASN A 254 4.46 6.66 -20.39
N ARG A 255 4.76 7.07 -19.15
CA ARG A 255 5.98 6.67 -18.43
C ARG A 255 6.06 5.18 -18.08
N SER A 256 4.93 4.46 -18.11
CA SER A 256 4.89 3.04 -17.78
C SER A 256 5.78 2.22 -18.71
N LYS A 257 5.86 2.60 -20.00
CA LYS A 257 6.63 1.86 -21.00
C LYS A 257 8.12 1.83 -20.67
N SER A 258 8.73 3.00 -20.47
CA SER A 258 10.16 3.09 -20.16
C SER A 258 10.49 2.48 -18.81
N LYS A 259 9.64 2.69 -17.78
CA LYS A 259 9.84 2.06 -16.47
C LYS A 259 9.69 0.55 -16.52
N THR A 260 8.76 0.02 -17.31
CA THR A 260 8.63 -1.43 -17.49
C THR A 260 9.85 -2.01 -18.19
N ILE A 261 10.34 -1.38 -19.26
CA ILE A 261 11.58 -1.78 -19.94
C ILE A 261 12.74 -1.84 -18.92
N GLU A 262 12.91 -0.80 -18.12
CA GLU A 262 13.93 -0.75 -17.07
C GLU A 262 13.81 -1.93 -16.08
N GLN A 263 12.59 -2.27 -15.64
CA GLN A 263 12.38 -3.41 -14.73
C GLN A 263 12.75 -4.76 -15.38
N PHE A 264 12.47 -4.96 -16.66
CA PHE A 264 12.92 -6.16 -17.39
C PHE A 264 14.45 -6.18 -17.50
N SER A 265 15.06 -5.06 -17.89
CA SER A 265 16.51 -4.95 -18.09
C SER A 265 17.32 -5.23 -16.83
N VAL A 266 16.91 -4.73 -15.66
CA VAL A 266 17.63 -4.98 -14.39
C VAL A 266 17.54 -6.44 -13.92
N ASN A 267 16.69 -7.26 -14.55
CA ASN A 267 16.60 -8.70 -14.33
C ASN A 267 17.23 -9.52 -15.48
N ASN A 268 17.93 -8.87 -16.41
CA ASN A 268 18.50 -9.50 -17.62
C ASN A 268 17.44 -10.23 -18.47
N LEU A 269 16.21 -9.73 -18.47
CA LEU A 269 15.14 -10.24 -19.32
C LEU A 269 15.09 -9.42 -20.61
N ASP A 270 14.94 -10.12 -21.74
CA ASP A 270 14.70 -9.48 -23.03
C ASP A 270 13.29 -8.87 -23.06
N TYR A 271 13.19 -7.55 -22.90
CA TYR A 271 11.91 -6.85 -22.91
C TYR A 271 11.23 -6.88 -24.29
N GLU A 272 11.95 -7.13 -25.39
CA GLU A 272 11.39 -7.16 -26.75
C GLU A 272 10.58 -8.44 -27.01
N ALA A 273 10.86 -9.50 -26.25
CA ALA A 273 10.03 -10.72 -26.22
C ALA A 273 8.65 -10.50 -25.56
N HIS A 274 8.43 -9.35 -24.90
CA HIS A 274 7.22 -9.02 -24.16
C HIS A 274 6.51 -7.80 -24.76
N ASP A 275 5.17 -7.75 -24.63
CA ASP A 275 4.40 -6.58 -25.10
C ASP A 275 4.26 -5.56 -23.96
N ILE A 276 4.57 -4.30 -24.25
CA ILE A 276 4.41 -3.18 -23.32
C ILE A 276 3.60 -2.08 -24.02
N ILE A 277 2.35 -1.91 -23.57
CA ILE A 277 1.31 -1.14 -24.26
C ILE A 277 0.86 0.01 -23.37
N VAL A 278 0.90 1.22 -23.93
CA VAL A 278 0.31 2.41 -23.28
C VAL A 278 -1.10 2.62 -23.82
N GLU A 279 -2.11 2.27 -23.03
CA GLU A 279 -3.52 2.37 -23.40
C GLU A 279 -4.41 2.35 -22.15
N ASP A 280 -5.59 2.95 -22.24
CA ASP A 280 -6.64 2.80 -21.23
C ASP A 280 -7.09 1.32 -21.19
N VAL A 281 -6.98 0.68 -20.03
CA VAL A 281 -7.25 -0.75 -19.85
C VAL A 281 -8.65 -1.14 -20.36
N PHE A 282 -9.66 -0.28 -20.21
CA PHE A 282 -11.02 -0.55 -20.68
C PHE A 282 -11.11 -0.54 -22.21
N ASN A 283 -10.31 0.28 -22.89
CA ASN A 283 -10.17 0.20 -24.35
C ASN A 283 -9.43 -1.07 -24.76
N TYR A 284 -8.38 -1.45 -24.02
CA TYR A 284 -7.63 -2.67 -24.29
C TYR A 284 -8.50 -3.93 -24.17
N PHE A 285 -9.39 -4.02 -23.17
CA PHE A 285 -10.36 -5.13 -23.09
C PHE A 285 -11.23 -5.22 -24.34
N LYS A 286 -11.80 -4.10 -24.80
CA LYS A 286 -12.59 -4.06 -26.05
C LYS A 286 -11.78 -4.51 -27.27
N TYR A 287 -10.53 -4.07 -27.35
CA TYR A 287 -9.60 -4.48 -28.39
C TYR A 287 -9.34 -5.99 -28.36
N ALA A 288 -9.02 -6.54 -27.18
CA ALA A 288 -8.72 -7.94 -26.97
C ALA A 288 -9.91 -8.84 -27.35
N VAL A 289 -11.13 -8.47 -26.93
CA VAL A 289 -12.36 -9.18 -27.32
C VAL A 289 -12.55 -9.15 -28.83
N ARG A 290 -12.45 -7.98 -29.47
CA ARG A 290 -12.60 -7.83 -30.93
C ARG A 290 -11.56 -8.65 -31.71
N LYS A 291 -10.33 -8.73 -31.19
CA LYS A 291 -9.23 -9.51 -31.77
C LYS A 291 -9.24 -10.98 -31.35
N GLN A 292 -10.23 -11.40 -30.55
CA GLN A 292 -10.35 -12.76 -30.02
C GLN A 292 -9.07 -13.22 -29.29
N LEU A 293 -8.39 -12.29 -28.62
CA LEU A 293 -7.24 -12.61 -27.78
C LEU A 293 -7.71 -13.37 -26.54
N SER A 294 -6.91 -14.33 -26.13
CA SER A 294 -7.14 -15.10 -24.91
C SER A 294 -5.83 -15.28 -24.16
N PHE A 295 -5.87 -15.14 -22.84
CA PHE A 295 -4.71 -15.23 -21.97
C PHE A 295 -4.91 -16.35 -20.95
N GLU A 296 -3.85 -17.10 -20.66
CA GLU A 296 -3.89 -18.16 -19.64
C GLU A 296 -3.78 -17.60 -18.21
N MET A 297 -3.32 -16.36 -18.07
CA MET A 297 -3.39 -15.59 -16.84
C MET A 297 -3.76 -14.13 -17.12
N VAL A 298 -4.70 -13.57 -16.35
CA VAL A 298 -5.03 -12.14 -16.36
C VAL A 298 -4.86 -11.57 -14.95
N ILE A 299 -4.10 -10.49 -14.81
CA ILE A 299 -3.85 -9.78 -13.56
C ILE A 299 -4.63 -8.46 -13.59
N LEU A 300 -5.44 -8.23 -12.56
CA LEU A 300 -6.26 -7.04 -12.35
C LEU A 300 -5.85 -6.38 -11.03
N ASP A 301 -5.12 -5.26 -11.10
CA ASP A 301 -4.78 -4.46 -9.92
C ASP A 301 -5.11 -2.97 -10.13
N PRO A 302 -6.39 -2.61 -10.34
CA PRO A 302 -6.76 -1.24 -10.59
C PRO A 302 -6.55 -0.35 -9.35
N PRO A 303 -6.32 0.96 -9.54
CA PRO A 303 -6.38 1.90 -8.43
C PRO A 303 -7.79 1.95 -7.84
N SER A 304 -7.91 2.31 -6.56
CA SER A 304 -9.22 2.46 -5.89
C SER A 304 -10.16 3.43 -6.60
N PHE A 305 -9.60 4.45 -7.24
CA PHE A 305 -10.30 5.40 -8.09
C PHE A 305 -9.40 5.81 -9.26
N ALA A 306 -9.96 5.86 -10.46
CA ALA A 306 -9.28 6.37 -11.65
C ALA A 306 -10.20 7.33 -12.43
N ARG A 307 -9.60 8.31 -13.09
CA ARG A 307 -10.30 9.17 -14.04
C ARG A 307 -9.44 9.38 -15.28
N SER A 308 -9.95 8.96 -16.43
CA SER A 308 -9.43 9.30 -17.75
C SER A 308 -10.36 10.32 -18.43
N LYS A 309 -9.99 10.84 -19.61
CA LYS A 309 -10.84 11.77 -20.36
C LYS A 309 -12.22 11.17 -20.70
N LYS A 310 -12.33 9.84 -20.79
CA LYS A 310 -13.52 9.12 -21.26
C LYS A 310 -14.16 8.22 -20.19
N HIS A 311 -13.46 7.91 -19.10
CA HIS A 311 -13.93 6.94 -18.12
C HIS A 311 -13.64 7.40 -16.69
N THR A 312 -14.55 7.11 -15.77
CA THR A 312 -14.34 7.23 -14.33
C THR A 312 -14.57 5.86 -13.72
N PHE A 313 -13.61 5.39 -12.93
CA PHE A 313 -13.64 4.07 -12.30
C PHE A 313 -13.59 4.22 -10.77
N SER A 314 -14.44 3.48 -10.07
CA SER A 314 -14.37 3.28 -8.63
C SER A 314 -14.38 1.79 -8.32
N ALA A 315 -13.34 1.29 -7.64
CA ALA A 315 -13.25 -0.11 -7.26
C ALA A 315 -14.46 -0.59 -6.40
N ALA A 316 -15.07 0.30 -5.62
CA ALA A 316 -16.23 -0.04 -4.80
C ALA A 316 -17.51 -0.29 -5.61
N LYS A 317 -17.58 0.18 -6.86
CA LYS A 317 -18.78 0.11 -7.71
C LYS A 317 -18.56 -0.71 -8.99
N ASP A 318 -17.44 -0.48 -9.66
CA ASP A 318 -17.23 -0.89 -11.04
C ASP A 318 -16.37 -2.16 -11.16
N TYR A 319 -15.83 -2.67 -10.05
CA TYR A 319 -14.98 -3.87 -10.05
C TYR A 319 -15.67 -5.12 -10.61
N PRO A 320 -16.96 -5.42 -10.33
CA PRO A 320 -17.65 -6.55 -10.95
C PRO A 320 -17.61 -6.49 -12.49
N ALA A 321 -17.92 -5.33 -13.08
CA ALA A 321 -17.91 -5.15 -14.54
C ALA A 321 -16.49 -5.22 -15.14
N LEU A 322 -15.47 -4.78 -14.40
CA LEU A 322 -14.07 -4.98 -14.78
C LEU A 322 -13.72 -6.48 -14.81
N LEU A 323 -14.16 -7.23 -13.80
CA LEU A 323 -13.89 -8.65 -13.69
C LEU A 323 -14.63 -9.47 -14.77
N GLU A 324 -15.86 -9.09 -15.13
CA GLU A 324 -16.60 -9.69 -16.26
C GLU A 324 -15.81 -9.60 -17.57
N GLN A 325 -15.21 -8.44 -17.87
CA GLN A 325 -14.36 -8.24 -19.05
C GLN A 325 -13.10 -9.12 -19.01
N ALA A 326 -12.47 -9.25 -17.84
CA ALA A 326 -11.31 -10.12 -17.67
C ALA A 326 -11.67 -11.60 -17.86
N ILE A 327 -12.81 -12.06 -17.32
CA ILE A 327 -13.30 -13.43 -17.50
C ILE A 327 -13.49 -13.75 -18.99
N GLN A 328 -14.01 -12.80 -19.77
CA GLN A 328 -14.26 -12.99 -21.20
C GLN A 328 -12.99 -13.27 -22.01
N ILE A 329 -11.85 -12.67 -21.64
CA ILE A 329 -10.57 -12.85 -22.32
C ILE A 329 -9.63 -13.85 -21.61
N THR A 330 -10.09 -14.47 -20.51
CA THR A 330 -9.32 -15.51 -19.83
C THR A 330 -9.62 -16.87 -20.44
N ALA A 331 -8.58 -17.62 -20.78
CA ALA A 331 -8.68 -18.96 -21.35
C ALA A 331 -9.43 -19.92 -20.41
N LYS A 332 -10.01 -20.99 -20.98
CA LYS A 332 -10.55 -22.10 -20.18
C LYS A 332 -9.43 -22.69 -19.31
N ASN A 333 -9.72 -22.98 -18.04
CA ASN A 333 -8.73 -23.40 -17.04
C ASN A 333 -7.62 -22.37 -16.73
N GLY A 334 -7.76 -21.13 -17.24
CA GLY A 334 -6.86 -20.01 -16.96
C GLY A 334 -7.02 -19.44 -15.55
N ILE A 335 -6.11 -18.53 -15.21
CA ILE A 335 -6.01 -17.89 -13.90
C ILE A 335 -6.38 -16.41 -14.00
N ILE A 336 -7.12 -15.90 -13.02
CA ILE A 336 -7.28 -14.46 -12.78
C ILE A 336 -6.67 -14.14 -11.43
N VAL A 337 -5.75 -13.18 -11.39
CA VAL A 337 -5.27 -12.57 -10.14
C VAL A 337 -6.04 -11.27 -9.97
N ALA A 338 -7.08 -11.29 -9.14
CA ALA A 338 -7.92 -10.13 -8.87
C ALA A 338 -7.46 -9.45 -7.58
N SER A 339 -7.06 -8.18 -7.66
CA SER A 339 -6.47 -7.41 -6.57
C SER A 339 -7.15 -6.06 -6.37
N THR A 340 -7.23 -5.60 -5.12
CA THR A 340 -7.65 -4.24 -4.80
C THR A 340 -7.11 -3.76 -3.45
N ASN A 341 -6.60 -2.53 -3.44
CA ASN A 341 -6.16 -1.80 -2.24
C ASN A 341 -7.24 -0.91 -1.60
N CYS A 342 -8.49 -0.99 -2.07
CA CYS A 342 -9.56 -0.10 -1.59
C CYS A 342 -9.99 -0.44 -0.15
N SER A 343 -9.73 0.46 0.80
CA SER A 343 -10.00 0.24 2.23
C SER A 343 -11.49 0.27 2.61
N THR A 344 -12.39 0.68 1.71
CA THR A 344 -13.82 0.88 2.02
C THR A 344 -14.63 -0.41 2.10
N PHE A 345 -14.06 -1.56 1.72
CA PHE A 345 -14.70 -2.86 1.80
C PHE A 345 -13.71 -3.97 2.12
N ASN A 346 -14.20 -5.06 2.72
CA ASN A 346 -13.39 -6.19 3.15
C ASN A 346 -13.35 -7.34 2.13
N MET A 347 -12.58 -8.39 2.43
CA MET A 347 -12.44 -9.58 1.58
C MET A 347 -13.78 -10.28 1.30
N ASN A 348 -14.70 -10.33 2.26
CA ASN A 348 -16.01 -10.97 2.06
C ASN A 348 -16.82 -10.22 0.99
N LYS A 349 -16.85 -8.88 1.05
CA LYS A 349 -17.50 -8.09 0.01
C LYS A 349 -16.82 -8.23 -1.35
N PHE A 350 -15.49 -8.30 -1.36
CA PHE A 350 -14.70 -8.53 -2.58
C PHE A 350 -15.02 -9.88 -3.23
N LYS A 351 -15.14 -10.94 -2.44
CA LYS A 351 -15.60 -12.25 -2.93
C LYS A 351 -17.02 -12.22 -3.48
N GLY A 352 -17.90 -11.40 -2.91
CA GLY A 352 -19.22 -11.14 -3.49
C GLY A 352 -19.16 -10.47 -4.87
N PHE A 353 -18.18 -9.59 -5.13
CA PHE A 353 -17.96 -9.04 -6.47
C PHE A 353 -17.50 -10.11 -7.46
N ILE A 354 -16.61 -11.01 -7.01
CA ILE A 354 -16.15 -12.15 -7.80
C ILE A 354 -17.32 -13.06 -8.16
N GLU A 355 -18.12 -13.45 -7.16
CA GLU A 355 -19.28 -14.31 -7.37
C GLU A 355 -20.28 -13.70 -8.37
N ASN A 356 -20.57 -12.40 -8.24
CA ASN A 356 -21.47 -11.69 -9.16
C ASN A 356 -20.95 -11.72 -10.60
N ALA A 357 -19.67 -11.42 -10.83
CA ALA A 357 -19.09 -11.40 -12.17
C ALA A 357 -19.13 -12.79 -12.85
N PHE A 358 -18.85 -13.86 -12.09
CA PHE A 358 -18.92 -15.22 -12.62
C PHE A 358 -20.36 -15.69 -12.89
N LYS A 359 -21.32 -15.28 -12.04
CA LYS A 359 -22.76 -15.52 -12.31
C LYS A 359 -23.21 -14.84 -13.60
N GLN A 360 -22.84 -13.57 -13.81
CA GLN A 360 -23.24 -12.82 -15.01
C GLN A 360 -22.63 -13.38 -16.30
N THR A 361 -21.40 -13.89 -16.23
CA THR A 361 -20.73 -14.51 -17.39
C THR A 361 -21.12 -15.97 -17.61
N GLY A 362 -21.89 -16.57 -16.70
CA GLY A 362 -22.29 -17.99 -16.76
C GLY A 362 -21.11 -18.96 -16.60
N ARG A 363 -19.96 -18.51 -16.10
CA ARG A 363 -18.75 -19.33 -15.94
C ARG A 363 -18.62 -19.83 -14.51
N LYS A 364 -18.05 -21.02 -14.34
CA LYS A 364 -17.70 -21.57 -13.03
C LYS A 364 -16.28 -21.17 -12.63
N TYR A 365 -16.01 -21.07 -11.34
CA TYR A 365 -14.69 -20.72 -10.82
C TYR A 365 -14.34 -21.44 -9.53
N LYS A 366 -13.06 -21.40 -9.16
CA LYS A 366 -12.56 -21.77 -7.84
C LYS A 366 -11.54 -20.75 -7.38
N ILE A 367 -11.66 -20.24 -6.15
CA ILE A 367 -10.59 -19.47 -5.51
C ILE A 367 -9.53 -20.46 -5.03
N LEU A 368 -8.29 -20.29 -5.51
CA LEU A 368 -7.17 -21.15 -5.17
C LEU A 368 -6.43 -20.62 -3.94
N GLU A 369 -6.17 -19.31 -3.91
CA GLU A 369 -5.46 -18.64 -2.82
C GLU A 369 -6.04 -17.24 -2.60
N GLU A 370 -6.00 -16.78 -1.35
CA GLU A 370 -6.35 -15.43 -0.93
C GLU A 370 -5.11 -14.80 -0.29
N TYR A 371 -4.83 -13.53 -0.62
CA TYR A 371 -3.76 -12.76 0.01
C TYR A 371 -4.31 -11.46 0.59
N SER A 372 -3.71 -11.06 1.71
CA SER A 372 -3.85 -9.74 2.33
C SER A 372 -2.47 -9.09 2.42
N LEU A 373 -2.35 -8.02 3.22
CA LEU A 373 -1.07 -7.41 3.50
C LEU A 373 -0.03 -8.43 4.01
N PRO A 374 1.23 -8.35 3.54
CA PRO A 374 2.30 -9.22 3.99
C PRO A 374 2.76 -8.85 5.41
N GLU A 375 3.57 -9.72 6.00
CA GLU A 375 3.97 -9.73 7.39
C GLU A 375 4.71 -8.46 7.87
N ASP A 376 5.40 -7.75 6.98
CA ASP A 376 6.05 -6.46 7.23
C ASP A 376 5.06 -5.27 7.20
N PHE A 377 3.89 -5.44 6.60
CA PHE A 377 2.76 -4.52 6.66
C PHE A 377 1.85 -4.87 7.82
N LYS A 378 2.40 -4.77 9.04
CA LYS A 378 1.71 -5.14 10.27
C LYS A 378 0.39 -4.38 10.43
N THR A 379 -0.64 -5.10 10.85
CA THR A 379 -1.98 -4.56 11.14
C THR A 379 -2.40 -4.91 12.56
N ILE A 380 -3.49 -4.31 13.02
CA ILE A 380 -4.12 -4.61 14.31
C ILE A 380 -5.59 -4.96 14.12
N LYS A 381 -6.15 -5.77 15.01
CA LYS A 381 -7.54 -6.26 14.88
C LYS A 381 -8.56 -5.16 15.16
N GLU A 382 -8.15 -4.20 15.97
CA GLU A 382 -8.93 -3.06 16.44
C GLU A 382 -9.15 -2.01 15.33
N PHE A 383 -8.38 -2.09 14.23
CA PHE A 383 -8.50 -1.20 13.09
C PHE A 383 -8.45 -1.99 11.78
N LYS A 384 -9.62 -2.51 11.37
CA LYS A 384 -9.74 -3.43 10.23
C LYS A 384 -9.44 -2.74 8.90
N GLU A 385 -9.71 -1.44 8.81
CA GLU A 385 -9.45 -0.58 7.66
C GLU A 385 -7.96 -0.49 7.32
N GLY A 386 -7.08 -0.75 8.31
CA GLY A 386 -5.64 -0.85 8.11
C GLY A 386 -5.22 -2.08 7.28
N ASN A 387 -6.05 -3.15 7.24
CA ASN A 387 -5.82 -4.30 6.36
C ASN A 387 -6.52 -4.11 5.01
N TYR A 388 -5.98 -3.19 4.20
CA TYR A 388 -6.64 -2.66 3.01
C TYR A 388 -6.47 -3.51 1.74
N LEU A 389 -5.45 -4.38 1.68
CA LEU A 389 -5.16 -5.20 0.49
C LEU A 389 -6.01 -6.47 0.48
N LYS A 390 -6.67 -6.72 -0.65
CA LYS A 390 -7.40 -7.97 -0.90
C LYS A 390 -7.01 -8.49 -2.26
N VAL A 391 -6.50 -9.71 -2.33
CA VAL A 391 -6.18 -10.40 -3.58
C VAL A 391 -6.78 -11.80 -3.57
N ALA A 392 -7.37 -12.21 -4.68
CA ALA A 392 -7.84 -13.58 -4.91
C ALA A 392 -7.21 -14.13 -6.19
N ILE A 393 -6.57 -15.29 -6.10
CA ILE A 393 -6.12 -16.07 -7.26
C ILE A 393 -7.24 -17.05 -7.62
N ILE A 394 -7.83 -16.85 -8.79
CA ILE A 394 -9.06 -17.50 -9.23
C ILE A 394 -8.75 -18.38 -10.43
N LYS A 395 -9.18 -19.64 -10.40
CA LYS A 395 -9.19 -20.52 -11.57
C LYS A 395 -10.53 -20.44 -12.27
N VAL A 396 -10.52 -20.09 -13.55
CA VAL A 396 -11.70 -20.14 -14.42
C VAL A 396 -11.91 -21.59 -14.84
N MET A 397 -13.05 -22.18 -14.52
CA MET A 397 -13.36 -23.56 -14.88
C MET A 397 -13.81 -23.65 -16.36
N SER A 398 -13.65 -24.85 -16.94
CA SER A 398 -14.08 -25.18 -18.30
C SER A 398 -15.56 -25.00 -18.54
#